data_AF-A0A220MGA4-F1
#
_entry.id   AF-A0A220MGA4-F1
#
_cell.length_a   1.000
_cell.length_b   1.000
_cell.length_c   1.000
_cell.angle_alpha   90.00
_cell.angle_beta   90.00
_cell.angle_gamma   90.00
#
_symmetry.space_group_name_H-M   'P 1'
#
loop_
_entity.id
_entity.type
_entity.pdbx_description
1 polymer ?
#
loop_
_entity_poly.entity_id
_entity_poly.type
_entity_poly.pdbx_seq_one_letter_code
_entity_poly.pdbx_strand_id
1 'polypeptide(L)'
;MLTLLKQVHGIEIVVMGNKSLQDTVAIVESELKESRPVAFDLDSYYCQWSHGYQKYHSIHTGLIVGVDPENHCYTLVDCFYEKKNVTIPIEHCFKHEYRGIALFRKLPNAIEGVEWKQLIMQALSRTLFQNQETNSFDMMRSFAEVLEHLPTVEDEFNGSKEVWMSPLLTVLYSISNGRKHFSTALQYVKTKYQVDDLVPLINDLAYAAAQWSTILSMITKAYYQSSDSQLIQRAASKIRMVAELEETIAVKLRSICEERPQNNQVDEKAEHGKTATEHRKMKYIDISDYCNNKGFSQLVSPAYRADLTLMGEYFLIDQLPDQTIWDVEGMKFSLSAFGENINDNISCAGQDMKVPEGYYSSIMLLGCSECGSYAERIEILYEDNEVSYIPIQFTDWYLEPIFGETTAWVGKGVQRKGGEVKILEFPVRLLVQKYELNQRKKILRIKLPDCPNIHIFAMTLMAEE
;
A
#
# COMPACT_ATOMS: atom_id res chain seq x y z
N MET A 1 -10.65 9.24 20.30
CA MET A 1 -10.98 8.46 19.08
C MET A 1 -12.30 7.71 19.23
N LEU A 2 -12.52 6.98 20.35
CA LEU A 2 -13.75 6.24 20.64
C LEU A 2 -15.05 7.09 20.70
N THR A 3 -14.92 8.40 20.86
CA THR A 3 -16.06 9.34 20.94
C THR A 3 -16.77 9.57 19.60
N LEU A 4 -16.07 9.42 18.47
CA LEU A 4 -16.65 9.68 17.15
C LEU A 4 -17.68 8.61 16.74
N LEU A 5 -17.45 7.34 17.06
CA LEU A 5 -18.44 6.28 16.83
C LEU A 5 -19.73 6.55 17.60
N LYS A 6 -19.60 7.03 18.85
CA LYS A 6 -20.74 7.43 19.68
C LYS A 6 -21.46 8.61 19.05
N GLN A 7 -20.71 9.66 18.67
CA GLN A 7 -21.25 10.91 18.12
C GLN A 7 -21.88 10.77 16.73
N VAL A 8 -21.33 9.89 15.88
CA VAL A 8 -21.72 9.80 14.47
C VAL A 8 -22.64 8.62 14.19
N HIS A 9 -22.46 7.51 14.91
CA HIS A 9 -23.16 6.25 14.65
C HIS A 9 -23.97 5.77 15.85
N GLY A 10 -23.95 6.49 16.99
CA GLY A 10 -24.65 6.07 18.21
C GLY A 10 -24.06 4.79 18.82
N ILE A 11 -22.79 4.46 18.55
CA ILE A 11 -22.13 3.28 19.09
C ILE A 11 -21.09 3.73 20.13
N GLU A 12 -21.38 3.48 21.39
CA GLU A 12 -20.44 3.69 22.48
C GLU A 12 -19.58 2.45 22.70
N ILE A 13 -18.27 2.64 22.79
CA ILE A 13 -17.30 1.60 23.15
C ILE A 13 -16.88 1.81 24.59
N VAL A 14 -17.17 0.82 25.44
CA VAL A 14 -16.77 0.81 26.86
C VAL A 14 -15.59 -0.13 27.02
N VAL A 15 -14.41 0.44 27.23
CA VAL A 15 -13.19 -0.34 27.50
C VAL A 15 -13.14 -0.68 28.97
N MET A 16 -13.02 -1.96 29.28
CA MET A 16 -12.80 -2.47 30.62
C MET A 16 -11.39 -3.00 30.73
N GLY A 17 -10.64 -2.52 31.72
CA GLY A 17 -9.31 -3.06 32.03
C GLY A 17 -9.37 -4.48 32.60
N ASN A 18 -8.21 -4.98 33.00
CA ASN A 18 -8.03 -6.37 33.41
C ASN A 18 -8.86 -6.73 34.65
N LYS A 19 -9.57 -7.86 34.56
CA LYS A 19 -10.31 -8.49 35.66
C LYS A 19 -9.84 -9.93 35.83
N SER A 20 -10.36 -10.61 36.85
CA SER A 20 -10.14 -12.05 36.99
C SER A 20 -10.68 -12.77 35.74
N LEU A 21 -10.08 -13.91 35.38
CA LEU A 21 -10.54 -14.72 34.24
C LEU A 21 -12.05 -15.02 34.35
N GLN A 22 -12.50 -15.41 35.54
CA GLN A 22 -13.88 -15.74 35.81
C GLN A 22 -14.83 -14.55 35.57
N ASP A 23 -14.47 -13.35 36.03
CA ASP A 23 -15.28 -12.15 35.82
C ASP A 23 -15.30 -11.76 34.34
N THR A 24 -14.15 -11.81 33.66
CA THR A 24 -14.05 -11.49 32.23
C THR A 24 -14.92 -12.44 31.40
N VAL A 25 -14.85 -13.75 31.68
CA VAL A 25 -15.69 -14.76 31.02
C VAL A 25 -17.17 -14.50 31.27
N ALA A 26 -17.56 -14.25 32.52
CA ALA A 26 -18.95 -13.97 32.86
C ALA A 26 -19.50 -12.73 32.12
N ILE A 27 -18.69 -11.69 31.96
CA ILE A 27 -19.09 -10.50 31.20
C ILE A 27 -19.20 -10.81 29.71
N VAL A 28 -18.21 -11.48 29.12
CA VAL A 28 -18.23 -11.86 27.70
C VAL A 28 -19.48 -12.69 27.39
N GLU A 29 -19.76 -13.73 28.18
CA GLU A 29 -20.94 -14.57 27.97
C GLU A 29 -22.25 -13.81 28.13
N SER A 30 -22.33 -12.85 29.05
CA SER A 30 -23.50 -11.97 29.21
C SER A 30 -23.74 -11.10 27.97
N GLU A 31 -22.67 -10.56 27.37
CA GLU A 31 -22.76 -9.79 26.12
C GLU A 31 -23.20 -10.66 24.94
N LEU A 32 -22.65 -11.87 24.83
CA LEU A 32 -22.99 -12.80 23.75
C LEU A 32 -24.44 -13.28 23.83
N LYS A 33 -25.00 -13.50 25.04
CA LYS A 33 -26.43 -13.82 25.23
C LYS A 33 -27.35 -12.75 24.64
N GLU A 34 -26.90 -11.51 24.67
CA GLU A 34 -27.61 -10.37 24.11
C GLU A 34 -27.25 -10.11 22.63
N SER A 35 -26.58 -11.06 21.97
CA SER A 35 -26.10 -10.96 20.59
C SER A 35 -25.17 -9.76 20.35
N ARG A 36 -24.37 -9.37 21.35
CA ARG A 36 -23.38 -8.31 21.23
C ARG A 36 -21.97 -8.90 21.18
N PRO A 37 -21.17 -8.59 20.15
CA PRO A 37 -19.79 -9.04 20.09
C PRO A 37 -18.94 -8.32 21.15
N VAL A 38 -17.79 -8.90 21.49
CA VAL A 38 -16.83 -8.32 22.42
C VAL A 38 -15.46 -8.26 21.75
N ALA A 39 -14.86 -7.08 21.71
CA ALA A 39 -13.47 -6.95 21.25
C ALA A 39 -12.53 -7.23 22.42
N PHE A 40 -11.39 -7.84 22.13
CA PHE A 40 -10.40 -8.17 23.14
C PHE A 40 -9.01 -8.22 22.50
N ASP A 41 -8.01 -7.96 23.34
CA ASP A 41 -6.62 -8.20 22.98
C ASP A 41 -6.25 -9.63 23.35
N LEU A 42 -5.60 -10.34 22.43
CA LEU A 42 -5.09 -11.68 22.63
C LEU A 42 -3.65 -11.80 22.13
N ASP A 43 -2.93 -12.79 22.65
CA ASP A 43 -1.58 -13.06 22.22
C ASP A 43 -1.57 -13.94 20.96
N SER A 44 -0.99 -13.42 19.88
CA SER A 44 -0.80 -14.14 18.61
C SER A 44 -0.06 -15.48 18.77
N TYR A 45 0.69 -15.69 19.85
CA TYR A 45 1.31 -16.97 20.19
C TYR A 45 0.27 -18.12 20.27
N TYR A 46 -0.96 -17.84 20.69
CA TYR A 46 -2.03 -18.82 20.83
C TYR A 46 -2.98 -18.89 19.63
N CYS A 47 -2.83 -18.01 18.65
CA CYS A 47 -3.70 -17.95 17.47
C CYS A 47 -3.25 -18.98 16.43
N GLN A 48 -3.89 -20.15 16.36
CA GLN A 48 -3.53 -21.24 15.43
C GLN A 48 -3.51 -20.84 13.95
N TRP A 49 -4.27 -19.81 13.58
CA TRP A 49 -4.34 -19.28 12.22
C TRP A 49 -3.32 -18.15 11.94
N SER A 50 -2.56 -17.73 12.95
CA SER A 50 -1.56 -16.66 12.83
C SER A 50 -0.19 -17.22 12.43
N HIS A 51 0.58 -16.44 11.65
CA HIS A 51 1.99 -16.74 11.38
C HIS A 51 2.85 -16.84 12.65
N GLY A 52 2.44 -16.16 13.73
CA GLY A 52 3.11 -16.13 15.03
C GLY A 52 2.78 -17.30 15.96
N TYR A 53 1.88 -18.20 15.55
CA TYR A 53 1.46 -19.34 16.37
C TYR A 53 2.66 -20.13 16.87
N GLN A 54 2.81 -20.21 18.20
CA GLN A 54 3.92 -20.86 18.90
C GLN A 54 5.33 -20.36 18.54
N LYS A 55 5.48 -19.23 17.84
CA LYS A 55 6.78 -18.68 17.41
C LYS A 55 7.18 -17.44 18.21
N TYR A 56 6.26 -16.50 18.40
CA TYR A 56 6.53 -15.25 19.10
C TYR A 56 5.28 -14.72 19.80
N HIS A 57 5.50 -13.87 20.81
CA HIS A 57 4.44 -13.18 21.53
C HIS A 57 4.23 -11.80 20.91
N SER A 58 3.00 -11.49 20.55
CA SER A 58 2.62 -10.17 20.05
C SER A 58 1.13 -9.96 20.28
N ILE A 59 0.77 -8.75 20.72
CA ILE A 59 -0.61 -8.38 20.99
C ILE A 59 -1.34 -8.25 19.67
N HIS A 60 -2.45 -8.96 19.57
CA HIS A 60 -3.38 -8.93 18.46
C HIS A 60 -4.77 -8.57 18.98
N THR A 61 -5.66 -8.06 18.14
CA THR A 61 -7.04 -7.72 18.52
C THR A 61 -8.02 -8.55 17.71
N GLY A 62 -8.96 -9.20 18.40
CA GLY A 62 -10.02 -10.01 17.80
C GLY A 62 -11.40 -9.61 18.27
N LEU A 63 -12.43 -10.17 17.62
CA LEU A 63 -13.83 -10.06 18.04
C LEU A 63 -14.36 -11.42 18.46
N ILE A 64 -14.78 -11.56 19.72
CA ILE A 64 -15.55 -12.71 20.20
C ILE A 64 -16.99 -12.52 19.73
N VAL A 65 -17.51 -13.51 19.01
CA VAL A 65 -18.87 -13.48 18.43
C VAL A 65 -19.74 -14.65 18.85
N GLY A 66 -19.15 -15.65 19.52
CA GLY A 66 -19.88 -16.82 20.01
C GLY A 66 -19.11 -17.58 21.06
N VAL A 67 -19.81 -18.45 21.78
CA VAL A 67 -19.25 -19.35 22.79
C VAL A 67 -19.76 -20.76 22.52
N ASP A 68 -18.87 -21.73 22.66
CA ASP A 68 -19.16 -23.15 22.69
C ASP A 68 -18.94 -23.65 24.14
N PRO A 69 -20.02 -23.78 24.94
CA PRO A 69 -19.91 -24.21 26.32
C PRO A 69 -19.45 -25.66 26.48
N GLU A 70 -19.72 -26.53 25.50
CA GLU A 70 -19.35 -27.95 25.56
C GLU A 70 -17.83 -28.08 25.43
N ASN A 71 -17.25 -27.40 24.44
CA ASN A 71 -15.81 -27.45 24.15
C ASN A 71 -14.99 -26.35 24.84
N HIS A 72 -15.62 -25.53 25.68
CA HIS A 72 -14.97 -24.43 26.41
C HIS A 72 -14.15 -23.50 25.49
N CYS A 73 -14.72 -23.17 24.33
CA CYS A 73 -14.09 -22.37 23.29
C CYS A 73 -14.91 -21.11 22.96
N TYR A 74 -14.22 -20.05 22.55
CA TYR A 74 -14.86 -18.93 21.87
C TYR A 74 -14.75 -19.06 20.36
N THR A 75 -15.78 -18.58 19.67
CA THR A 75 -15.75 -18.34 18.23
C THR A 75 -15.38 -16.89 17.97
N LEU A 76 -14.38 -16.67 17.12
CA LEU A 76 -13.86 -15.35 16.81
C LEU A 76 -14.05 -14.97 15.34
N VAL A 77 -14.08 -13.66 15.12
CA VAL A 77 -13.77 -13.01 13.85
C VAL A 77 -12.45 -12.27 14.00
N ASP A 78 -11.52 -12.56 13.10
CA ASP A 78 -10.21 -11.93 13.04
C ASP A 78 -10.13 -11.05 11.79
N CYS A 79 -10.15 -9.72 12.00
CA CYS A 79 -10.16 -8.76 10.91
C CYS A 79 -8.80 -8.64 10.21
N PHE A 80 -7.69 -9.01 10.86
CA PHE A 80 -6.36 -8.89 10.26
C PHE A 80 -6.06 -10.07 9.33
N TYR A 81 -6.41 -11.28 9.75
CA TYR A 81 -6.25 -12.49 8.93
C TYR A 81 -7.46 -12.79 8.03
N GLU A 82 -8.47 -11.91 8.05
CA GLU A 82 -9.75 -12.05 7.36
C GLU A 82 -10.43 -13.41 7.61
N LYS A 83 -10.26 -13.96 8.82
CA LYS A 83 -10.84 -15.23 9.21
C LYS A 83 -12.15 -15.04 9.95
N LYS A 84 -13.13 -15.87 9.62
CA LYS A 84 -14.41 -15.96 10.30
C LYS A 84 -14.56 -17.35 10.91
N ASN A 85 -15.24 -17.42 12.05
CA ASN A 85 -15.56 -18.66 12.75
C ASN A 85 -14.32 -19.47 13.17
N VAL A 86 -13.22 -18.80 13.52
CA VAL A 86 -12.06 -19.48 14.12
C VAL A 86 -12.33 -19.71 15.60
N THR A 87 -11.90 -20.86 16.12
CA THR A 87 -12.14 -21.23 17.51
C THR A 87 -10.87 -21.16 18.31
N ILE A 88 -10.97 -20.70 19.57
CA ILE A 88 -9.86 -20.69 20.51
C ILE A 88 -10.35 -21.09 21.91
N PRO A 89 -9.57 -21.87 22.69
CA PRO A 89 -9.90 -22.16 24.08
C PRO A 89 -10.03 -20.87 24.91
N ILE A 90 -11.04 -20.79 25.77
CA ILE A 90 -11.32 -19.61 26.60
C ILE A 90 -10.10 -19.20 27.44
N GLU A 91 -9.37 -20.17 27.97
CA GLU A 91 -8.16 -19.94 28.76
C GLU A 91 -7.04 -19.27 27.96
N HIS A 92 -6.91 -19.57 26.66
CA HIS A 92 -5.88 -19.00 25.79
C HIS A 92 -6.17 -17.55 25.42
N CYS A 93 -7.43 -17.12 25.43
CA CYS A 93 -7.81 -15.73 25.18
C CYS A 93 -7.22 -14.75 26.21
N PHE A 94 -6.99 -15.21 27.43
CA PHE A 94 -6.68 -14.34 28.58
C PHE A 94 -5.43 -14.80 29.37
N LYS A 95 -4.59 -15.65 28.76
CA LYS A 95 -3.45 -16.31 29.42
C LYS A 95 -2.23 -15.40 29.65
N HIS A 96 -1.96 -14.49 28.71
CA HIS A 96 -0.93 -13.46 28.86
C HIS A 96 -1.56 -12.14 29.30
N GLU A 97 -0.74 -11.12 29.60
CA GLU A 97 -1.20 -9.76 29.88
C GLU A 97 -2.00 -9.22 28.68
N TYR A 98 -3.28 -9.55 28.63
CA TYR A 98 -4.25 -8.89 27.78
C TYR A 98 -4.51 -7.50 28.39
N ARG A 99 -4.88 -6.52 27.56
CA ARG A 99 -5.09 -5.13 28.01
C ARG A 99 -6.52 -4.84 28.45
N GLY A 100 -7.40 -5.84 28.31
CA GLY A 100 -8.80 -5.76 28.67
C GLY A 100 -9.74 -6.23 27.55
N ILE A 101 -11.01 -5.91 27.72
CA ILE A 101 -12.06 -6.14 26.70
C ILE A 101 -12.79 -4.85 26.41
N ALA A 102 -13.30 -4.69 25.19
CA ALA A 102 -14.10 -3.55 24.78
C ALA A 102 -15.53 -4.01 24.42
N LEU A 103 -16.49 -3.38 25.07
CA LEU A 103 -17.91 -3.68 24.92
C LEU A 103 -18.58 -2.65 24.01
N PHE A 104 -19.55 -3.08 23.21
CA PHE A 104 -20.28 -2.20 22.31
C PHE A 104 -21.68 -1.93 22.86
N ARG A 105 -22.10 -0.66 22.84
CA ARG A 105 -23.43 -0.20 23.27
C ARG A 105 -24.05 0.61 22.15
N LYS A 106 -25.21 0.17 21.68
CA LYS A 106 -26.02 0.95 20.74
C LYS A 106 -26.89 1.92 21.54
N LEU A 107 -26.75 3.21 21.26
CA LEU A 107 -27.58 4.25 21.84
C LEU A 107 -28.95 4.28 21.13
N PRO A 108 -30.04 4.56 21.86
CA PRO A 108 -31.41 4.51 21.32
C PRO A 108 -31.68 5.55 20.23
N ASN A 109 -30.97 6.68 20.24
CA ASN A 109 -31.10 7.73 19.25
C ASN A 109 -29.81 7.81 18.42
N ALA A 110 -29.91 7.61 17.11
CA ALA A 110 -28.86 8.04 16.20
C ALA A 110 -28.79 9.58 16.28
N ILE A 111 -27.59 10.13 16.39
CA ILE A 111 -27.40 11.57 16.40
C ILE A 111 -27.58 12.04 14.95
N GLU A 112 -28.77 12.55 14.63
CA GLU A 112 -29.01 13.26 13.38
C GLU A 112 -28.29 14.63 13.41
N GLY A 113 -27.72 15.03 12.27
CA GLY A 113 -27.10 16.36 12.14
C GLY A 113 -25.65 16.46 12.60
N VAL A 114 -24.81 15.45 12.35
CA VAL A 114 -23.36 15.58 12.55
C VAL A 114 -22.81 16.65 11.60
N GLU A 115 -22.25 17.71 12.18
CA GLU A 115 -21.51 18.77 11.48
C GLU A 115 -20.14 18.25 11.01
N TRP A 116 -20.14 17.57 9.86
CA TRP A 116 -18.93 16.96 9.28
C TRP A 116 -17.79 17.97 9.08
N LYS A 117 -18.12 19.22 8.73
CA LYS A 117 -17.14 20.32 8.58
C LYS A 117 -16.38 20.55 9.89
N GLN A 118 -17.09 20.55 11.02
CA GLN A 118 -16.46 20.71 12.34
C GLN A 118 -15.55 19.53 12.67
N LEU A 119 -15.95 18.30 12.32
CA LEU A 119 -15.13 17.11 12.55
C LEU A 119 -13.82 17.16 11.74
N ILE A 120 -13.88 17.55 10.47
CA ILE A 120 -12.68 17.72 9.65
C ILE A 120 -11.81 18.85 10.22
N MET A 121 -12.39 20.00 10.58
CA MET A 121 -11.63 21.10 11.20
C MET A 121 -10.97 20.71 12.53
N GLN A 122 -11.60 19.86 13.34
CA GLN A 122 -10.98 19.31 14.55
C GLN A 122 -9.83 18.35 14.26
N ALA A 123 -9.89 17.60 13.16
CA ALA A 123 -8.77 16.77 12.72
C ALA A 123 -7.61 17.63 12.17
N LEU A 124 -7.94 18.65 11.37
CA LEU A 124 -6.97 19.59 10.79
C LEU A 124 -6.27 20.42 11.85
N SER A 125 -6.97 20.86 12.91
CA SER A 125 -6.36 21.70 13.93
C SER A 125 -5.20 21.02 14.65
N ARG A 126 -5.26 19.70 14.82
CA ARG A 126 -4.17 18.89 15.38
C ARG A 126 -2.96 18.78 14.46
N THR A 127 -3.16 18.97 13.16
CA THR A 127 -2.13 18.85 12.14
C THR A 127 -1.49 20.20 11.84
N LEU A 128 -2.32 21.23 11.66
CA LEU A 128 -1.90 22.59 11.27
C LEU A 128 -1.39 23.44 12.44
N PHE A 129 -1.82 23.18 13.68
CA PHE A 129 -1.56 24.08 14.82
C PHE A 129 -1.04 23.35 16.05
N GLN A 130 -0.26 22.29 15.87
CA GLN A 130 0.35 21.58 16.99
C GLN A 130 1.28 22.55 17.76
N ASN A 131 0.97 22.84 19.02
CA ASN A 131 1.76 23.68 19.94
C ASN A 131 2.18 25.09 19.46
N GLN A 132 1.45 25.70 18.51
CA GLN A 132 1.66 27.07 17.98
C GLN A 132 3.00 27.38 17.27
N GLU A 133 4.08 26.61 17.49
CA GLU A 133 5.41 26.84 16.90
C GLU A 133 5.80 25.88 15.77
N THR A 134 5.26 24.65 15.73
CA THR A 134 5.62 23.63 14.71
C THR A 134 4.42 22.77 14.32
N ASN A 135 4.11 22.71 13.02
CA ASN A 135 3.00 21.88 12.54
C ASN A 135 3.49 20.44 12.18
N SER A 136 2.56 19.52 11.92
CA SER A 136 2.94 18.13 11.61
C SER A 136 3.75 17.99 10.31
N PHE A 137 3.61 18.90 9.34
CA PHE A 137 4.37 18.91 8.09
C PHE A 137 5.81 19.34 8.33
N ASP A 138 6.05 20.29 9.24
CA ASP A 138 7.39 20.66 9.68
C ASP A 138 8.07 19.49 10.39
N MET A 139 7.34 18.76 11.23
CA MET A 139 7.86 17.53 11.85
C MET A 139 8.21 16.46 10.81
N MET A 140 7.45 16.32 9.72
CA MET A 140 7.79 15.44 8.61
C MET A 140 9.09 15.87 7.93
N ARG A 141 9.29 17.18 7.69
CA ARG A 141 10.53 17.72 7.12
C ARG A 141 11.72 17.50 8.04
N SER A 142 11.58 17.74 9.35
CA SER A 142 12.63 17.45 10.33
C SER A 142 12.95 15.95 10.40
N PHE A 143 11.95 15.07 10.28
CA PHE A 143 12.19 13.64 10.19
C PHE A 143 12.99 13.25 8.93
N ALA A 144 12.66 13.86 7.78
CA ALA A 144 13.43 13.67 6.55
C ALA A 144 14.88 14.15 6.70
N GLU A 145 15.11 15.29 7.36
CA GLU A 145 16.45 15.80 7.65
C GLU A 145 17.24 14.82 8.53
N VAL A 146 16.64 14.26 9.57
CA VAL A 146 17.30 13.25 10.41
C VAL A 146 17.69 12.04 9.57
N LEU A 147 16.77 11.49 8.76
CA LEU A 147 17.04 10.32 7.93
C LEU A 147 18.17 10.56 6.92
N GLU A 148 18.20 11.72 6.27
CA GLU A 148 19.19 12.03 5.23
C GLU A 148 20.65 12.00 5.74
N HIS A 149 20.85 12.27 7.04
CA HIS A 149 22.17 12.26 7.68
C HIS A 149 22.54 10.91 8.29
N LEU A 150 21.62 9.93 8.28
CA LEU A 150 21.91 8.60 8.81
C LEU A 150 22.73 7.79 7.79
N PRO A 151 23.89 7.22 8.20
CA PRO A 151 24.66 6.34 7.33
C PRO A 151 24.01 4.95 7.18
N THR A 152 23.22 4.53 8.17
CA THR A 152 22.51 3.25 8.22
C THR A 152 21.29 3.36 9.12
N VAL A 153 20.34 2.43 8.98
CA VAL A 153 19.17 2.26 9.86
C VAL A 153 19.26 1.01 10.73
N GLU A 154 20.37 0.25 10.68
CA GLU A 154 20.52 -1.02 11.42
C GLU A 154 20.17 -0.93 12.90
N ASP A 155 20.60 0.14 13.57
CA ASP A 155 20.36 0.34 14.99
C ASP A 155 18.87 0.48 15.36
N GLU A 156 18.03 0.95 14.43
CA GLU A 156 16.58 1.08 14.63
C GLU A 156 15.85 -0.29 14.68
N PHE A 157 16.53 -1.34 14.23
CA PHE A 157 16.01 -2.71 14.22
C PHE A 157 16.65 -3.57 15.32
N ASN A 158 17.70 -3.08 15.99
CA ASN A 158 18.38 -3.82 17.04
C ASN A 158 17.43 -4.17 18.20
N GLY A 159 17.46 -5.44 18.62
CA GLY A 159 16.61 -5.96 19.70
C GLY A 159 15.18 -6.34 19.28
N SER A 160 14.77 -6.10 18.03
CA SER A 160 13.51 -6.60 17.50
C SER A 160 13.65 -8.07 17.10
N LYS A 161 12.71 -8.93 17.52
CA LYS A 161 12.71 -10.35 17.13
C LYS A 161 12.54 -10.54 15.62
N GLU A 162 11.72 -9.68 15.03
CA GLU A 162 11.40 -9.65 13.61
C GLU A 162 11.41 -8.20 13.13
N VAL A 163 11.80 -7.98 11.87
CA VAL A 163 11.99 -6.62 11.32
C VAL A 163 10.72 -5.78 11.40
N TRP A 164 9.55 -6.37 11.09
CA TRP A 164 8.25 -5.68 11.14
C TRP A 164 7.80 -5.32 12.56
N MET A 165 8.46 -5.85 13.60
CA MET A 165 8.19 -5.50 14.99
C MET A 165 8.96 -4.27 15.46
N SER A 166 9.83 -3.69 14.62
CA SER A 166 10.59 -2.51 15.03
C SER A 166 9.65 -1.33 15.31
N PRO A 167 9.95 -0.50 16.32
CA PRO A 167 9.16 0.70 16.60
C PRO A 167 9.06 1.62 15.38
N LEU A 168 10.16 1.78 14.63
CA LEU A 168 10.20 2.60 13.43
C LEU A 168 9.20 2.14 12.37
N LEU A 169 9.21 0.85 11.99
CA LEU A 169 8.27 0.35 10.99
C LEU A 169 6.82 0.39 11.49
N THR A 170 6.60 0.13 12.77
CA THR A 170 5.26 0.24 13.38
C THR A 170 4.69 1.66 13.27
N VAL A 171 5.53 2.68 13.49
CA VAL A 171 5.14 4.09 13.33
C VAL A 171 4.88 4.43 11.87
N LEU A 172 5.79 4.08 10.94
CA LEU A 172 5.60 4.34 9.52
C LEU A 172 4.34 3.66 8.95
N TYR A 173 4.08 2.44 9.39
CA TYR A 173 2.88 1.70 9.02
C TYR A 173 1.61 2.40 9.53
N SER A 174 1.64 2.87 10.78
CA SER A 174 0.54 3.63 11.38
C SER A 174 0.30 4.96 10.67
N ILE A 175 1.37 5.63 10.23
CA ILE A 175 1.31 6.85 9.43
C ILE A 175 0.59 6.57 8.11
N SER A 176 1.03 5.57 7.33
CA SER A 176 0.41 5.21 6.05
C SER A 176 -1.07 4.85 6.23
N ASN A 177 -1.39 3.94 7.15
CA ASN A 177 -2.78 3.50 7.37
C ASN A 177 -3.67 4.61 7.93
N GLY A 178 -3.11 5.54 8.72
CA GLY A 178 -3.83 6.73 9.17
C GLY A 178 -4.37 7.56 7.99
N ARG A 179 -3.58 7.73 6.92
CA ARG A 179 -4.02 8.44 5.70
C ARG A 179 -5.08 7.63 4.95
N LYS A 180 -4.92 6.30 4.83
CA LYS A 180 -5.94 5.42 4.20
C LYS A 180 -7.28 5.51 4.92
N HIS A 181 -7.26 5.45 6.25
CA HIS A 181 -8.47 5.58 7.07
C HIS A 181 -9.09 6.97 6.96
N PHE A 182 -8.28 8.04 6.96
CA PHE A 182 -8.80 9.39 6.81
C PHE A 182 -9.38 9.64 5.40
N SER A 183 -8.74 9.13 4.35
CA SER A 183 -9.26 9.12 2.97
C SER A 183 -10.61 8.38 2.89
N THR A 184 -10.72 7.22 3.54
CA THR A 184 -11.99 6.46 3.63
C THR A 184 -13.07 7.25 4.37
N ALA A 185 -12.72 7.96 5.45
CA ALA A 185 -13.65 8.83 6.16
C ALA A 185 -14.12 10.00 5.31
N LEU A 186 -13.23 10.64 4.54
CA LEU A 186 -13.59 11.68 3.57
C LEU A 186 -14.47 11.13 2.44
N GLN A 187 -14.22 9.92 1.96
CA GLN A 187 -15.09 9.25 0.98
C GLN A 187 -16.49 9.01 1.52
N TYR A 188 -16.61 8.64 2.80
CA TYR A 188 -17.91 8.55 3.47
C TYR A 188 -18.61 9.92 3.54
N VAL A 189 -17.89 11.00 3.90
CA VAL A 189 -18.44 12.36 3.90
C VAL A 189 -18.89 12.78 2.51
N LYS A 190 -18.05 12.57 1.48
CA LYS A 190 -18.36 12.83 0.07
C LYS A 190 -19.67 12.15 -0.33
N THR A 191 -19.81 10.88 -0.02
CA THR A 191 -20.98 10.07 -0.41
C THR A 191 -22.24 10.50 0.35
N LYS A 192 -22.12 10.71 1.67
CA LYS A 192 -23.25 11.04 2.54
C LYS A 192 -23.76 12.47 2.34
N TYR A 193 -22.87 13.42 2.09
CA TYR A 193 -23.18 14.85 2.01
C TYR A 193 -23.02 15.44 0.59
N GLN A 194 -22.70 14.62 -0.41
CA GLN A 194 -22.59 14.99 -1.83
C GLN A 194 -21.61 16.16 -2.08
N VAL A 195 -20.40 16.07 -1.52
CA VAL A 195 -19.37 17.11 -1.65
C VAL A 195 -18.30 16.65 -2.63
N ASP A 196 -18.53 16.88 -3.93
CA ASP A 196 -17.62 16.40 -4.99
C ASP A 196 -16.25 17.09 -4.98
N ASP A 197 -16.14 18.29 -4.39
CA ASP A 197 -14.86 18.99 -4.18
C ASP A 197 -13.87 18.19 -3.32
N LEU A 198 -14.34 17.18 -2.57
CA LEU A 198 -13.47 16.29 -1.80
C LEU A 198 -12.76 15.25 -2.68
N VAL A 199 -13.26 14.94 -3.87
CA VAL A 199 -12.74 13.84 -4.71
C VAL A 199 -11.24 14.00 -5.03
N PRO A 200 -10.75 15.17 -5.50
CA PRO A 200 -9.32 15.34 -5.74
C PRO A 200 -8.48 15.13 -4.48
N LEU A 201 -8.97 15.59 -3.32
CA LEU A 201 -8.27 15.50 -2.04
C LEU A 201 -8.25 14.07 -1.49
N ILE A 202 -9.32 13.30 -1.69
CA ILE A 202 -9.39 11.87 -1.37
C ILE A 202 -8.33 11.10 -2.15
N ASN A 203 -8.22 11.38 -3.46
CA ASN A 203 -7.25 10.73 -4.35
C ASN A 203 -5.82 11.11 -3.99
N ASP A 204 -5.55 12.40 -3.74
CA ASP A 204 -4.22 12.86 -3.34
C ASP A 204 -3.81 12.32 -1.96
N LEU A 205 -4.75 12.17 -1.02
CA LEU A 205 -4.49 11.57 0.28
C LEU A 205 -4.25 10.05 0.19
N ALA A 206 -4.99 9.36 -0.68
CA ALA A 206 -4.75 7.94 -0.98
C ALA A 206 -3.36 7.76 -1.62
N TYR A 207 -2.97 8.66 -2.51
CA TYR A 207 -1.63 8.70 -3.08
C TYR A 207 -0.57 8.94 -1.99
N ALA A 208 -0.73 9.95 -1.13
CA ALA A 208 0.17 10.19 0.01
C ALA A 208 0.33 8.95 0.91
N ALA A 209 -0.76 8.22 1.16
CA ALA A 209 -0.73 6.97 1.91
C ALA A 209 0.14 5.89 1.22
N ALA A 210 0.04 5.76 -0.11
CA ALA A 210 0.86 4.86 -0.90
C ALA A 210 2.34 5.29 -0.87
N GLN A 211 2.64 6.59 -0.93
CA GLN A 211 4.00 7.10 -0.83
C GLN A 211 4.64 6.75 0.53
N TRP A 212 3.88 6.80 1.63
CA TRP A 212 4.34 6.32 2.94
C TRP A 212 4.60 4.81 2.97
N SER A 213 3.83 4.01 2.20
CA SER A 213 4.14 2.58 2.03
C SER A 213 5.47 2.39 1.28
N THR A 214 5.73 3.19 0.23
CA THR A 214 7.02 3.20 -0.48
C THR A 214 8.18 3.57 0.45
N ILE A 215 8.01 4.61 1.29
CA ILE A 215 9.01 5.04 2.28
C ILE A 215 9.32 3.90 3.26
N LEU A 216 8.29 3.26 3.83
CA LEU A 216 8.45 2.11 4.72
C LEU A 216 9.30 1.00 4.08
N SER A 217 9.03 0.70 2.81
CA SER A 217 9.75 -0.34 2.08
C SER A 217 11.18 0.05 1.72
N MET A 218 11.44 1.31 1.36
CA MET A 218 12.80 1.81 1.16
C MET A 218 13.65 1.65 2.43
N ILE A 219 13.11 2.02 3.59
CA ILE A 219 13.80 1.87 4.89
C ILE A 219 14.02 0.39 5.23
N THR A 220 13.02 -0.46 4.96
CA THR A 220 13.13 -1.92 5.19
C THR A 220 14.20 -2.54 4.28
N LYS A 221 14.27 -2.16 3.01
CA LYS A 221 15.32 -2.64 2.08
C LYS A 221 16.70 -2.13 2.46
N ALA A 222 16.81 -0.87 2.90
CA ALA A 222 18.07 -0.30 3.37
C ALA A 222 18.66 -1.10 4.54
N TYR A 223 17.81 -1.62 5.44
CA TYR A 223 18.23 -2.53 6.50
C TYR A 223 18.85 -3.83 5.97
N TYR A 224 18.22 -4.46 4.97
CA TYR A 224 18.74 -5.72 4.41
C TYR A 224 20.00 -5.55 3.54
N GLN A 225 20.25 -4.34 3.04
CA GLN A 225 21.39 -4.02 2.17
C GLN A 225 22.56 -3.35 2.90
N SER A 226 22.58 -3.36 4.26
CA SER A 226 23.69 -3.01 5.16
C SER A 226 24.82 -2.17 4.55
N SER A 227 24.51 -0.97 4.03
CA SER A 227 25.42 0.04 3.43
C SER A 227 24.72 1.01 2.47
N ASP A 228 23.48 0.72 2.04
CA ASP A 228 22.79 1.53 1.03
C ASP A 228 22.14 2.79 1.61
N SER A 229 22.97 3.82 1.85
CA SER A 229 22.50 5.14 2.25
C SER A 229 21.67 5.85 1.17
N GLN A 230 21.72 5.40 -0.09
CA GLN A 230 20.95 6.02 -1.17
C GLN A 230 19.45 5.76 -1.00
N LEU A 231 19.06 4.55 -0.56
CA LEU A 231 17.65 4.26 -0.23
C LEU A 231 17.13 5.12 0.93
N ILE A 232 17.98 5.39 1.93
CA ILE A 232 17.64 6.28 3.05
C ILE A 232 17.44 7.72 2.56
N GLN A 233 18.34 8.22 1.71
CA GLN A 233 18.24 9.57 1.12
C GLN A 233 17.02 9.72 0.21
N ARG A 234 16.69 8.68 -0.58
CA ARG A 234 15.47 8.64 -1.41
C ARG A 234 14.21 8.65 -0.55
N ALA A 235 14.19 7.88 0.55
CA ALA A 235 13.10 7.91 1.51
C ALA A 235 12.92 9.31 2.14
N ALA A 236 14.02 9.97 2.52
CA ALA A 236 13.99 11.35 3.03
C ALA A 236 13.41 12.34 2.00
N SER A 237 13.85 12.25 0.73
CA SER A 237 13.33 13.07 -0.36
C SER A 237 11.84 12.85 -0.58
N LYS A 238 11.39 11.60 -0.53
CA LYS A 238 9.97 11.24 -0.67
C LYS A 238 9.14 11.76 0.51
N ILE A 239 9.65 11.75 1.75
CA ILE A 239 8.97 12.34 2.91
C ILE A 239 8.74 13.84 2.73
N ARG A 240 9.74 14.59 2.19
CA ARG A 240 9.58 16.03 1.91
C ARG A 240 8.49 16.29 0.88
N MET A 241 8.48 15.53 -0.21
CA MET A 241 7.43 15.61 -1.23
C MET A 241 6.04 15.31 -0.64
N VAL A 242 5.93 14.29 0.22
CA VAL A 242 4.65 13.96 0.89
C VAL A 242 4.25 15.06 1.87
N ALA A 243 5.18 15.71 2.56
CA ALA A 243 4.90 16.85 3.44
C ALA A 243 4.27 18.02 2.67
N GLU A 244 4.81 18.37 1.51
CA GLU A 244 4.25 19.42 0.63
C GLU A 244 2.86 19.06 0.11
N LEU A 245 2.68 17.80 -0.30
CA LEU A 245 1.39 17.30 -0.76
C LEU A 245 0.34 17.33 0.35
N GLU A 246 0.65 16.76 1.52
CA GLU A 246 -0.29 16.70 2.65
C GLU A 246 -0.61 18.10 3.19
N GLU A 247 0.34 19.04 3.19
CA GLU A 247 0.10 20.44 3.55
C GLU A 247 -0.88 21.10 2.57
N THR A 248 -0.69 20.88 1.27
CA THR A 248 -1.60 21.37 0.23
C THR A 248 -3.02 20.79 0.42
N ILE A 249 -3.13 19.49 0.72
CA ILE A 249 -4.41 18.84 1.01
C ILE A 249 -5.07 19.49 2.22
N ALA A 250 -4.33 19.71 3.31
CA ALA A 250 -4.85 20.29 4.54
C ALA A 250 -5.37 21.72 4.34
N VAL A 251 -4.64 22.56 3.59
CA VAL A 251 -5.06 23.92 3.25
C VAL A 251 -6.35 23.91 2.41
N LYS A 252 -6.45 23.05 1.40
CA LYS A 252 -7.66 22.93 0.56
C LYS A 252 -8.85 22.38 1.35
N LEU A 253 -8.65 21.35 2.18
CA LEU A 253 -9.70 20.81 3.06
C LEU A 253 -10.22 21.88 4.02
N ARG A 254 -9.34 22.73 4.55
CA ARG A 254 -9.71 23.85 5.39
C ARG A 254 -10.61 24.84 4.66
N SER A 255 -10.25 25.25 3.44
CA SER A 255 -11.08 26.18 2.65
C SER A 255 -12.48 25.60 2.38
N ILE A 256 -12.60 24.33 1.99
CA ILE A 256 -13.90 23.65 1.81
C ILE A 256 -14.76 23.68 3.10
N CYS A 257 -14.11 23.53 4.26
CA CYS A 257 -14.80 23.55 5.54
C CYS A 257 -15.18 24.97 5.99
N GLU A 258 -14.38 25.99 5.68
CA GLU A 258 -14.62 27.39 6.06
C GLU A 258 -15.57 28.13 5.10
N GLU A 259 -15.68 27.68 3.84
CA GLU A 259 -16.55 28.29 2.83
C GLU A 259 -18.05 28.03 3.08
N ARG A 260 -18.85 29.11 2.92
CA ARG A 260 -20.31 29.04 2.71
C ARG A 260 -20.57 28.72 1.24
N PRO A 261 -21.61 27.94 0.90
CA PRO A 261 -21.78 27.39 -0.44
C PRO A 261 -21.88 28.50 -1.48
N GLN A 262 -20.95 28.51 -2.45
CA GLN A 262 -21.17 29.15 -3.73
C GLN A 262 -21.54 28.06 -4.73
N ASN A 263 -22.78 28.12 -5.22
CA ASN A 263 -23.20 27.39 -6.42
C ASN A 263 -22.32 27.85 -7.57
N ASN A 264 -21.43 26.98 -8.05
CA ASN A 264 -20.86 27.12 -9.38
C ASN A 264 -21.19 25.87 -10.18
N GLN A 265 -22.05 26.07 -11.18
CA GLN A 265 -22.25 25.15 -12.28
C GLN A 265 -20.93 25.03 -13.04
N VAL A 266 -20.55 23.80 -13.38
CA VAL A 266 -19.49 23.53 -14.35
C VAL A 266 -20.12 22.76 -15.51
N ASP A 267 -19.89 23.28 -16.71
CA ASP A 267 -20.34 22.75 -17.99
C ASP A 267 -19.78 21.35 -18.26
N GLU A 268 -20.67 20.41 -18.59
CA GLU A 268 -20.33 19.11 -19.16
C GLU A 268 -20.26 19.20 -20.69
N LYS A 269 -19.06 18.97 -21.27
CA LYS A 269 -18.83 18.30 -22.56
C LYS A 269 -17.46 17.59 -22.47
N ALA A 270 -17.22 16.38 -23.01
CA ALA A 270 -17.70 15.82 -24.25
C ALA A 270 -17.66 14.27 -24.28
N GLU A 271 -18.37 13.77 -25.29
CA GLU A 271 -18.64 12.40 -25.70
C GLU A 271 -17.43 11.46 -25.83
N HIS A 272 -17.66 10.17 -25.59
CA HIS A 272 -16.83 9.09 -26.11
C HIS A 272 -17.66 8.21 -27.05
N GLY A 273 -17.43 8.37 -28.35
CA GLY A 273 -17.78 7.35 -29.34
C GLY A 273 -16.77 6.21 -29.29
N LYS A 274 -17.24 4.97 -29.17
CA LYS A 274 -16.46 3.75 -29.44
C LYS A 274 -16.81 3.25 -30.84
N THR A 275 -15.78 3.04 -31.67
CA THR A 275 -15.34 1.75 -32.24
C THR A 275 -14.52 1.98 -33.50
N ALA A 276 -13.33 1.38 -33.59
CA ALA A 276 -12.85 0.63 -34.75
C ALA A 276 -11.48 -0.01 -34.45
N THR A 277 -11.38 -1.29 -34.78
CA THR A 277 -10.19 -2.13 -34.71
C THR A 277 -9.42 -1.94 -36.02
N GLU A 278 -8.28 -1.25 -36.00
CA GLU A 278 -7.34 -1.20 -37.13
C GLU A 278 -5.89 -1.25 -36.60
N HIS A 279 -4.99 -1.74 -37.45
CA HIS A 279 -3.61 -2.14 -37.11
C HIS A 279 -2.74 -0.98 -36.60
N ARG A 280 -2.83 -0.67 -35.30
CA ARG A 280 -1.98 0.34 -34.66
C ARG A 280 -0.53 -0.12 -34.58
N LYS A 281 0.39 0.74 -35.01
CA LYS A 281 1.83 0.48 -34.98
C LYS A 281 2.36 0.55 -33.55
N MET A 282 2.91 -0.56 -33.06
CA MET A 282 3.54 -0.62 -31.75
C MET A 282 5.02 -0.23 -31.83
N LYS A 283 5.48 0.50 -30.82
CA LYS A 283 6.89 0.86 -30.61
C LYS A 283 7.35 0.20 -29.32
N TYR A 284 8.20 -0.82 -29.46
CA TYR A 284 8.86 -1.47 -28.33
C TYR A 284 9.99 -0.55 -27.85
N ILE A 285 9.98 -0.21 -26.56
CA ILE A 285 10.98 0.65 -25.96
C ILE A 285 12.11 -0.24 -25.43
N ASP A 286 13.33 0.01 -25.89
CA ASP A 286 14.50 -0.66 -25.32
C ASP A 286 14.79 -0.06 -23.93
N ILE A 287 14.69 -0.90 -22.91
CA ILE A 287 14.88 -0.51 -21.52
C ILE A 287 16.23 -0.95 -20.95
N SER A 288 17.06 -1.63 -21.76
CA SER A 288 18.23 -2.37 -21.29
C SER A 288 19.25 -1.48 -20.57
N ASP A 289 19.46 -0.25 -21.08
CA ASP A 289 20.37 0.73 -20.47
C ASP A 289 19.87 1.29 -19.13
N TYR A 290 18.59 1.08 -18.81
CA TYR A 290 17.94 1.55 -17.59
C TYR A 290 17.76 0.44 -16.55
N CYS A 291 18.00 -0.82 -16.93
CA CYS A 291 17.89 -1.98 -16.04
C CYS A 291 18.97 -1.94 -14.95
N ASN A 292 18.54 -1.80 -13.70
CA ASN A 292 19.40 -1.72 -12.51
C ASN A 292 19.22 -2.92 -11.58
N ASN A 293 18.39 -3.90 -11.94
CA ASN A 293 18.06 -5.04 -11.11
C ASN A 293 18.06 -6.35 -11.90
N LYS A 294 18.25 -7.46 -11.17
CA LYS A 294 18.17 -8.81 -11.72
C LYS A 294 17.06 -9.62 -11.04
N GLY A 295 15.90 -9.69 -11.67
CA GLY A 295 14.72 -10.38 -11.18
C GLY A 295 14.68 -11.87 -11.51
N PHE A 296 15.35 -12.34 -12.57
CA PHE A 296 15.26 -13.73 -13.03
C PHE A 296 16.55 -14.55 -12.84
N SER A 297 16.40 -15.85 -12.55
CA SER A 297 17.47 -16.86 -12.60
C SER A 297 16.98 -18.12 -13.32
N GLN A 298 17.87 -18.80 -14.04
CA GLN A 298 17.57 -20.07 -14.71
C GLN A 298 17.69 -21.28 -13.78
N LEU A 299 18.54 -21.19 -12.75
CA LEU A 299 18.80 -22.28 -11.83
C LEU A 299 18.62 -21.84 -10.39
N VAL A 300 18.23 -22.81 -9.56
CA VAL A 300 18.17 -22.69 -8.11
C VAL A 300 19.55 -23.01 -7.58
N SER A 301 20.38 -21.99 -7.32
CA SER A 301 21.71 -22.20 -6.76
C SER A 301 22.18 -21.00 -5.93
N PRO A 302 22.94 -21.23 -4.83
CA PRO A 302 23.50 -20.16 -4.00
C PRO A 302 24.49 -19.26 -4.75
N ALA A 303 25.06 -19.73 -5.86
CA ALA A 303 26.03 -18.98 -6.65
C ALA A 303 25.39 -17.90 -7.54
N TYR A 304 24.08 -17.97 -7.77
CA TYR A 304 23.36 -17.04 -8.62
C TYR A 304 23.06 -15.74 -7.88
N ARG A 305 23.15 -14.63 -8.61
CA ARG A 305 23.05 -13.26 -8.07
C ARG A 305 21.67 -12.63 -8.23
N ALA A 306 20.70 -13.31 -8.83
CA ALA A 306 19.35 -12.79 -8.96
C ALA A 306 18.78 -12.44 -7.58
N ASP A 307 18.12 -11.29 -7.53
CA ASP A 307 17.48 -10.70 -6.37
C ASP A 307 16.51 -9.62 -6.86
N LEU A 308 15.24 -9.97 -7.00
CA LEU A 308 14.17 -9.04 -7.35
C LEU A 308 13.94 -8.06 -6.21
N THR A 309 13.86 -8.56 -4.98
CA THR A 309 13.37 -7.80 -3.82
C THR A 309 14.44 -7.01 -3.08
N LEU A 310 15.72 -7.30 -3.37
CA LEU A 310 16.89 -6.93 -2.54
C LEU A 310 16.87 -7.60 -1.16
N MET A 311 16.06 -8.66 -1.01
CA MET A 311 15.96 -9.48 0.21
C MET A 311 16.25 -10.96 -0.09
N GLY A 312 16.79 -11.26 -1.27
CA GLY A 312 17.18 -12.60 -1.72
C GLY A 312 16.10 -13.35 -2.48
N GLU A 313 15.02 -12.71 -2.89
CA GLU A 313 13.90 -13.37 -3.57
C GLU A 313 13.89 -13.04 -5.07
N TYR A 314 13.63 -14.02 -5.94
CA TYR A 314 13.69 -13.84 -7.39
C TYR A 314 12.79 -14.84 -8.13
N PHE A 315 12.51 -14.56 -9.41
CA PHE A 315 11.80 -15.45 -10.31
C PHE A 315 12.69 -16.58 -10.82
N LEU A 316 12.20 -17.82 -10.77
CA LEU A 316 12.83 -18.93 -11.47
C LEU A 316 12.27 -19.00 -12.90
N ILE A 317 13.15 -18.92 -13.89
CA ILE A 317 12.80 -19.13 -15.30
C ILE A 317 12.40 -20.60 -15.47
N ASP A 318 11.10 -20.84 -15.51
CA ASP A 318 10.47 -22.10 -15.91
C ASP A 318 9.44 -21.72 -16.98
N GLN A 319 9.67 -22.11 -18.24
CA GLN A 319 8.73 -21.93 -19.36
C GLN A 319 8.39 -20.47 -19.73
N LEU A 320 9.36 -19.55 -19.75
CA LEU A 320 9.14 -18.26 -20.42
C LEU A 320 8.97 -18.49 -21.94
N PRO A 321 8.15 -17.69 -22.64
CA PRO A 321 7.98 -17.84 -24.08
C PRO A 321 9.33 -17.66 -24.80
N ASP A 322 9.72 -18.64 -25.63
CA ASP A 322 10.89 -18.54 -26.53
C ASP A 322 10.69 -17.52 -27.67
N GLN A 323 9.60 -16.76 -27.64
CA GLN A 323 9.25 -15.80 -28.67
C GLN A 323 9.94 -14.46 -28.41
N THR A 324 10.46 -13.84 -29.47
CA THR A 324 11.05 -12.49 -29.41
C THR A 324 10.03 -11.42 -29.04
N ILE A 325 8.75 -11.67 -29.31
CA ILE A 325 7.63 -10.79 -28.93
C ILE A 325 6.66 -11.60 -28.08
N TRP A 326 6.40 -11.13 -26.87
CA TRP A 326 5.40 -11.69 -25.98
C TRP A 326 4.07 -10.96 -26.17
N ASP A 327 3.04 -11.67 -26.60
CA ASP A 327 1.67 -11.16 -26.74
C ASP A 327 0.79 -11.65 -25.58
N VAL A 328 0.19 -10.72 -24.85
CA VAL A 328 -0.76 -10.96 -23.76
C VAL A 328 -2.03 -10.16 -24.06
N GLU A 329 -3.07 -10.83 -24.56
CA GLU A 329 -4.36 -10.22 -24.92
C GLU A 329 -4.25 -8.99 -25.84
N GLY A 330 -3.30 -9.01 -26.78
CA GLY A 330 -3.05 -7.92 -27.72
C GLY A 330 -2.09 -6.85 -27.19
N MET A 331 -1.61 -6.96 -25.96
CA MET A 331 -0.48 -6.19 -25.44
C MET A 331 0.82 -6.92 -25.78
N LYS A 332 1.63 -6.32 -26.65
CA LYS A 332 2.86 -6.95 -27.16
C LYS A 332 4.10 -6.31 -26.56
N PHE A 333 5.06 -7.13 -26.17
CA PHE A 333 6.32 -6.69 -25.55
C PHE A 333 7.51 -7.35 -26.23
N SER A 334 8.57 -6.58 -26.44
CA SER A 334 9.88 -7.12 -26.80
C SER A 334 10.65 -7.34 -25.50
N LEU A 335 10.97 -8.59 -25.18
CA LEU A 335 11.83 -8.90 -24.03
C LEU A 335 13.30 -8.87 -24.46
N SER A 336 14.14 -8.28 -23.60
CA SER A 336 15.59 -8.44 -23.71
C SER A 336 15.97 -9.90 -23.40
N ALA A 337 17.04 -10.41 -24.00
CA ALA A 337 17.53 -11.75 -23.69
C ALA A 337 17.93 -11.87 -22.21
N PHE A 338 17.43 -12.90 -21.52
CA PHE A 338 17.76 -13.18 -20.12
C PHE A 338 19.17 -13.77 -20.00
N GLY A 339 20.14 -12.94 -19.61
CA GLY A 339 21.52 -13.37 -19.34
C GLY A 339 21.82 -13.46 -17.84
N GLU A 340 22.66 -14.39 -17.40
CA GLU A 340 23.00 -14.55 -15.97
C GLU A 340 23.70 -13.33 -15.36
N ASN A 341 24.48 -12.59 -16.14
CA ASN A 341 25.27 -11.44 -15.69
C ASN A 341 24.73 -10.09 -16.19
N ILE A 342 23.47 -10.07 -16.62
CA ILE A 342 22.80 -8.87 -17.13
C ILE A 342 21.56 -8.61 -16.28
N ASN A 343 21.34 -7.34 -15.95
CA ASN A 343 20.11 -6.88 -15.34
C ASN A 343 18.95 -7.05 -16.33
N ASP A 344 17.86 -7.66 -15.88
CA ASP A 344 16.72 -8.02 -16.73
C ASP A 344 15.48 -7.18 -16.40
N ASN A 345 15.59 -6.26 -15.45
CA ASN A 345 14.49 -5.36 -15.09
C ASN A 345 14.95 -4.03 -14.51
N ILE A 346 14.05 -3.05 -14.61
CA ILE A 346 14.14 -1.79 -13.91
C ILE A 346 13.47 -1.98 -12.54
N SER A 347 14.23 -1.89 -11.45
CA SER A 347 13.70 -1.47 -10.15
C SER A 347 13.56 0.05 -10.17
N CYS A 348 12.34 0.55 -10.13
CA CYS A 348 12.03 1.95 -10.36
C CYS A 348 12.78 2.88 -9.37
N ALA A 349 13.59 3.78 -9.92
CA ALA A 349 14.47 4.69 -9.19
C ALA A 349 14.47 6.09 -9.81
N GLY A 350 13.36 6.49 -10.43
CA GLY A 350 13.25 7.79 -11.09
C GLY A 350 13.89 7.86 -12.47
N GLN A 351 14.07 6.71 -13.15
CA GLN A 351 14.75 6.63 -14.44
C GLN A 351 14.14 7.60 -15.44
N ASP A 352 15.02 8.33 -16.12
CA ASP A 352 14.67 9.36 -17.08
C ASP A 352 14.96 8.84 -18.50
N MET A 353 13.90 8.48 -19.23
CA MET A 353 13.98 7.76 -20.49
C MET A 353 13.60 8.64 -21.68
N LYS A 354 14.51 8.76 -22.65
CA LYS A 354 14.16 9.29 -23.97
C LYS A 354 13.40 8.21 -24.72
N VAL A 355 12.24 8.56 -25.25
CA VAL A 355 11.44 7.66 -26.08
C VAL A 355 11.42 8.16 -27.52
N PRO A 356 11.15 7.30 -28.52
CA PRO A 356 10.96 7.76 -29.87
C PRO A 356 9.89 8.84 -29.90
N GLU A 357 10.24 10.01 -30.41
CA GLU A 357 9.33 11.13 -30.53
C GLU A 357 8.09 10.76 -31.35
N GLY A 358 6.90 11.06 -30.84
CA GLY A 358 5.66 10.72 -31.53
C GLY A 358 4.40 10.98 -30.73
N TYR A 359 3.27 10.78 -31.41
CA TYR A 359 1.93 10.78 -30.82
C TYR A 359 1.56 9.34 -30.49
N TYR A 360 1.10 9.13 -29.26
CA TYR A 360 0.82 7.82 -28.73
C TYR A 360 -0.53 7.81 -28.03
N SER A 361 -1.28 6.73 -28.26
CA SER A 361 -2.59 6.52 -27.63
C SER A 361 -2.48 5.88 -26.27
N SER A 362 -1.48 5.02 -26.07
CA SER A 362 -1.29 4.33 -24.79
C SER A 362 0.14 3.88 -24.56
N ILE A 363 0.50 3.75 -23.28
CA ILE A 363 1.67 3.02 -22.81
C ILE A 363 1.22 1.68 -22.23
N MET A 364 1.93 0.61 -22.56
CA MET A 364 1.75 -0.73 -22.01
C MET A 364 2.99 -1.08 -21.21
N LEU A 365 2.80 -1.64 -20.02
CA LEU A 365 3.86 -2.03 -19.11
C LEU A 365 3.72 -3.50 -18.76
N LEU A 366 4.82 -4.24 -18.83
CA LEU A 366 4.99 -5.57 -18.24
C LEU A 366 5.80 -5.40 -16.97
N GLY A 367 5.23 -5.80 -15.84
CA GLY A 367 5.80 -5.53 -14.53
C GLY A 367 5.16 -6.31 -13.40
N CYS A 368 5.65 -6.06 -12.20
CA CYS A 368 5.03 -6.49 -10.94
C CYS A 368 5.49 -5.53 -9.84
N SER A 369 4.87 -5.63 -8.66
CA SER A 369 5.47 -5.10 -7.46
C SER A 369 5.89 -6.19 -6.47
N GLU A 370 6.62 -5.86 -5.43
CA GLU A 370 7.00 -6.78 -4.37
C GLU A 370 7.00 -6.09 -3.00
N CYS A 371 6.94 -6.88 -1.92
CA CYS A 371 6.76 -6.37 -0.55
C CYS A 371 5.55 -5.41 -0.42
N GLY A 372 4.46 -5.70 -1.12
CA GLY A 372 3.25 -4.91 -1.17
C GLY A 372 2.81 -4.59 -2.60
N SER A 373 1.60 -4.04 -2.70
CA SER A 373 1.04 -3.51 -3.94
C SER A 373 1.14 -1.98 -3.91
N TYR A 374 1.60 -1.37 -5.01
CA TYR A 374 2.00 0.04 -5.02
C TYR A 374 1.28 0.83 -6.11
N ALA A 375 1.02 2.10 -5.80
CA ALA A 375 0.47 3.09 -6.72
C ALA A 375 1.43 4.28 -6.81
N GLU A 376 1.85 4.62 -8.03
CA GLU A 376 2.84 5.65 -8.32
C GLU A 376 2.42 6.44 -9.57
N ARG A 377 3.22 7.43 -9.98
CA ARG A 377 2.97 8.21 -11.19
C ARG A 377 4.16 8.15 -12.14
N ILE A 378 3.89 7.96 -13.43
CA ILE A 378 4.86 8.20 -14.51
C ILE A 378 4.72 9.65 -14.95
N GLU A 379 5.83 10.36 -15.05
CA GLU A 379 5.91 11.73 -15.57
C GLU A 379 6.16 11.69 -17.08
N ILE A 380 5.34 12.40 -17.86
CA ILE A 380 5.45 12.52 -19.31
C ILE A 380 5.78 13.96 -19.65
N LEU A 381 6.92 14.17 -20.32
CA LEU A 381 7.30 15.47 -20.87
C LEU A 381 6.95 15.52 -22.36
N TYR A 382 6.23 16.58 -22.74
CA TYR A 382 5.84 16.85 -24.12
C TYR A 382 6.74 17.90 -24.78
N GLU A 383 6.62 18.03 -26.11
CA GLU A 383 7.42 18.97 -26.90
C GLU A 383 7.22 20.45 -26.55
N ASP A 384 6.06 20.79 -25.99
CA ASP A 384 5.73 22.13 -25.51
C ASP A 384 6.29 22.44 -24.11
N ASN A 385 7.08 21.52 -23.54
CA ASN A 385 7.58 21.51 -22.16
C ASN A 385 6.49 21.35 -21.09
N GLU A 386 5.25 21.03 -21.46
CA GLU A 386 4.25 20.64 -20.48
C GLU A 386 4.57 19.26 -19.90
N VAL A 387 4.24 19.08 -18.64
CA VAL A 387 4.38 17.82 -17.91
C VAL A 387 3.00 17.31 -17.53
N SER A 388 2.74 16.03 -17.81
CA SER A 388 1.57 15.32 -17.28
C SER A 388 1.98 14.09 -16.50
N TYR A 389 1.04 13.56 -15.72
CA TYR A 389 1.26 12.39 -14.88
C TYR A 389 0.25 11.30 -15.20
N ILE A 390 0.73 10.07 -15.35
CA ILE A 390 -0.10 8.88 -15.51
C ILE A 390 -0.06 8.10 -14.21
N PRO A 391 -1.19 7.88 -13.52
CA PRO A 391 -1.22 6.99 -12.36
C PRO A 391 -0.99 5.56 -12.83
N ILE A 392 -0.01 4.89 -12.22
CA ILE A 392 0.27 3.47 -12.44
C ILE A 392 0.08 2.70 -11.15
N GLN A 393 -0.38 1.46 -11.26
CA GLN A 393 -0.57 0.56 -10.14
C GLN A 393 -0.08 -0.83 -10.52
N PHE A 394 0.60 -1.48 -9.59
CA PHE A 394 1.02 -2.86 -9.75
C PHE A 394 0.74 -3.63 -8.47
N THR A 395 0.14 -4.80 -8.65
CA THR A 395 -0.10 -5.79 -7.63
C THR A 395 1.18 -6.52 -7.29
N ASP A 396 1.28 -6.89 -6.02
CA ASP A 396 2.38 -7.70 -5.50
C ASP A 396 2.48 -9.03 -6.27
N TRP A 397 3.71 -9.40 -6.64
CA TRP A 397 4.04 -10.59 -7.42
C TRP A 397 3.50 -11.91 -6.85
N TYR A 398 3.27 -12.04 -5.54
CA TYR A 398 2.68 -13.27 -4.97
C TYR A 398 1.14 -13.26 -4.89
N LEU A 399 0.50 -12.11 -5.12
CA LEU A 399 -0.96 -11.94 -5.06
C LEU A 399 -1.62 -12.16 -6.42
N GLU A 400 -2.94 -12.38 -6.40
CA GLU A 400 -3.77 -12.25 -7.60
C GLU A 400 -3.97 -10.76 -7.95
N PRO A 401 -4.08 -10.39 -9.24
CA PRO A 401 -4.27 -9.00 -9.66
C PRO A 401 -5.43 -8.29 -8.95
N ILE A 402 -5.18 -7.10 -8.39
CA ILE A 402 -6.19 -6.31 -7.67
C ILE A 402 -6.46 -4.94 -8.30
N PHE A 403 -5.68 -4.51 -9.29
CA PHE A 403 -5.86 -3.21 -9.97
C PHE A 403 -6.38 -3.34 -11.40
N GLY A 404 -6.83 -4.54 -11.78
CA GLY A 404 -7.32 -4.83 -13.12
C GLY A 404 -6.22 -5.19 -14.11
N GLU A 405 -5.02 -5.54 -13.62
CA GLU A 405 -3.96 -6.10 -14.45
C GLU A 405 -4.39 -7.42 -15.09
N THR A 406 -3.81 -7.73 -16.24
CA THR A 406 -3.87 -9.08 -16.81
C THR A 406 -2.62 -9.85 -16.41
N THR A 407 -2.78 -11.13 -16.04
CA THR A 407 -1.62 -11.98 -15.72
C THR A 407 -0.93 -12.40 -17.00
N ALA A 408 0.34 -11.99 -17.17
CA ALA A 408 1.17 -12.39 -18.30
C ALA A 408 1.86 -13.74 -18.08
N TRP A 409 2.25 -14.02 -16.83
CA TRP A 409 2.93 -15.26 -16.47
C TRP A 409 2.70 -15.62 -15.02
N VAL A 410 2.68 -16.92 -14.75
CA VAL A 410 2.64 -17.51 -13.41
C VAL A 410 3.74 -18.57 -13.35
N GLY A 411 4.56 -18.53 -12.30
CA GLY A 411 5.57 -19.56 -12.09
C GLY A 411 6.11 -19.60 -10.67
N LYS A 412 7.35 -20.05 -10.53
CA LYS A 412 7.99 -20.30 -9.23
C LYS A 412 8.87 -19.13 -8.83
N GLY A 413 8.77 -18.74 -7.57
CA GLY A 413 9.74 -17.87 -6.93
C GLY A 413 10.74 -18.67 -6.11
N VAL A 414 11.90 -18.08 -5.86
CA VAL A 414 12.97 -18.66 -5.05
C VAL A 414 13.35 -17.66 -3.99
N GLN A 415 13.63 -18.13 -2.77
CA GLN A 415 14.18 -17.34 -1.68
C GLN A 415 15.58 -17.85 -1.33
N ARG A 416 16.54 -16.93 -1.31
CA ARG A 416 17.90 -17.13 -0.82
C ARG A 416 18.06 -16.41 0.51
N LYS A 417 18.23 -17.14 1.61
CA LYS A 417 18.40 -16.57 2.96
C LYS A 417 19.39 -17.40 3.76
N GLY A 418 20.37 -16.76 4.39
CA GLY A 418 21.35 -17.43 5.26
C GLY A 418 22.22 -18.48 4.55
N GLY A 419 22.44 -18.36 3.23
CA GLY A 419 23.17 -19.33 2.43
C GLY A 419 22.33 -20.52 1.92
N GLU A 420 21.09 -20.66 2.40
CA GLU A 420 20.14 -21.64 1.88
C GLU A 420 19.32 -21.04 0.73
N VAL A 421 18.91 -21.91 -0.19
CA VAL A 421 18.04 -21.56 -1.32
C VAL A 421 16.86 -22.52 -1.34
N LYS A 422 15.64 -21.98 -1.34
CA LYS A 422 14.40 -22.75 -1.38
C LYS A 422 13.41 -22.18 -2.38
N ILE A 423 12.59 -23.04 -2.97
CA ILE A 423 11.46 -22.63 -3.79
C ILE A 423 10.35 -22.11 -2.86
N LEU A 424 9.73 -20.99 -3.22
CA LEU A 424 8.59 -20.45 -2.48
C LEU A 424 7.38 -21.39 -2.61
N GLU A 425 6.60 -21.52 -1.53
CA GLU A 425 5.43 -22.41 -1.48
C GLU A 425 4.20 -21.85 -2.21
N PHE A 426 4.30 -20.63 -2.73
CA PHE A 426 3.26 -19.93 -3.47
C PHE A 426 3.75 -19.54 -4.86
N PRO A 427 2.84 -19.48 -5.85
CA PRO A 427 3.19 -19.01 -7.18
C PRO A 427 3.48 -17.50 -7.19
N VAL A 428 4.33 -17.08 -8.12
CA VAL A 428 4.65 -15.67 -8.38
C VAL A 428 4.24 -15.29 -9.81
N ARG A 429 3.97 -14.01 -10.05
CA ARG A 429 3.34 -13.52 -11.27
C ARG A 429 4.07 -12.35 -11.90
N LEU A 430 4.03 -12.30 -13.24
CA LEU A 430 4.23 -11.08 -14.01
C LEU A 430 2.88 -10.61 -14.54
N LEU A 431 2.68 -9.31 -14.51
CA LEU A 431 1.42 -8.66 -14.83
C LEU A 431 1.62 -7.65 -15.96
N VAL A 432 0.57 -7.40 -16.71
CA VAL A 432 0.55 -6.36 -17.74
C VAL A 432 -0.62 -5.41 -17.53
N GLN A 433 -0.36 -4.13 -17.81
CA GLN A 433 -1.37 -3.10 -17.77
C GLN A 433 -1.15 -2.06 -18.88
N LYS A 434 -2.26 -1.56 -19.41
CA LYS A 434 -2.31 -0.51 -20.42
C LYS A 434 -2.84 0.78 -19.80
N TYR A 435 -2.18 1.89 -20.09
CA TYR A 435 -2.56 3.23 -19.64
C TYR A 435 -2.72 4.17 -20.84
N GLU A 436 -3.82 4.92 -20.86
CA GLU A 436 -4.11 5.87 -21.93
C GLU A 436 -3.21 7.12 -21.81
N LEU A 437 -2.86 7.69 -22.96
CA LEU A 437 -1.99 8.86 -23.10
C LEU A 437 -2.75 10.02 -23.75
N ASN A 438 -2.21 11.23 -23.61
CA ASN A 438 -2.71 12.39 -24.34
C ASN A 438 -2.29 12.30 -25.82
N GLN A 439 -3.21 11.84 -26.66
CA GLN A 439 -3.02 11.66 -28.10
C GLN A 439 -2.75 12.97 -28.86
N ARG A 440 -3.07 14.12 -28.29
CA ARG A 440 -2.91 15.43 -28.95
C ARG A 440 -1.53 16.02 -28.78
N LYS A 441 -0.65 15.39 -27.99
CA LYS A 441 0.66 15.92 -27.65
C LYS A 441 1.75 14.94 -27.99
N LYS A 442 2.82 15.47 -28.56
CA LYS A 442 3.99 14.68 -28.93
C LYS A 442 4.87 14.45 -27.70
N ILE A 443 5.11 13.18 -27.39
CA ILE A 443 5.91 12.77 -26.23
C ILE A 443 7.40 12.88 -26.57
N LEU A 444 8.18 13.47 -25.67
CA LEU A 444 9.65 13.52 -25.75
C LEU A 444 10.33 12.53 -24.80
N ARG A 445 9.80 12.44 -23.57
CA ARG A 445 10.49 11.78 -22.45
C ARG A 445 9.48 11.16 -21.50
N ILE A 446 9.84 10.03 -20.94
CA ILE A 446 9.10 9.32 -19.91
C ILE A 446 10.00 9.19 -18.70
N LYS A 447 9.54 9.64 -17.54
CA LYS A 447 10.24 9.44 -16.27
C LYS A 447 9.44 8.49 -15.39
N LEU A 448 10.06 7.35 -15.09
CA LEU A 448 9.51 6.33 -14.21
C LEU A 448 9.48 6.83 -12.77
N PRO A 449 8.61 6.26 -11.90
CA PRO A 449 8.56 6.69 -10.51
C PRO A 449 9.83 6.32 -9.74
N ASP A 450 10.01 6.97 -8.60
CA ASP A 450 10.99 6.57 -7.59
C ASP A 450 10.31 5.61 -6.60
N CYS A 451 10.25 4.32 -6.94
CA CYS A 451 9.64 3.28 -6.12
C CYS A 451 10.35 1.94 -6.39
N PRO A 452 11.33 1.53 -5.56
CA PRO A 452 12.16 0.36 -5.83
C PRO A 452 11.39 -0.97 -5.72
N ASN A 453 10.13 -0.91 -5.29
CA ASN A 453 9.21 -2.03 -5.21
C ASN A 453 8.45 -2.28 -6.51
N ILE A 454 8.41 -1.32 -7.44
CA ILE A 454 7.83 -1.52 -8.77
C ILE A 454 8.94 -1.93 -9.72
N HIS A 455 8.71 -3.03 -10.43
CA HIS A 455 9.64 -3.60 -11.38
C HIS A 455 9.05 -3.60 -12.79
N ILE A 456 9.78 -3.03 -13.75
CA ILE A 456 9.39 -2.99 -15.17
C ILE A 456 10.34 -3.89 -15.97
N PHE A 457 9.76 -4.85 -16.68
CA PHE A 457 10.48 -5.82 -17.53
C PHE A 457 10.36 -5.50 -19.02
N ALA A 458 9.30 -4.81 -19.43
CA ALA A 458 9.17 -4.30 -20.79
C ALA A 458 8.17 -3.13 -20.86
N MET A 459 8.36 -2.29 -21.88
CA MET A 459 7.51 -1.14 -22.16
C MET A 459 7.23 -1.05 -23.66
N THR A 460 5.96 -0.80 -24.00
CA THR A 460 5.52 -0.61 -25.39
C THR A 460 4.65 0.63 -25.49
N LEU A 461 4.90 1.48 -26.49
CA LEU A 461 4.03 2.59 -26.85
C LEU A 461 3.19 2.23 -28.07
N MET A 462 1.89 2.50 -28.00
CA MET A 462 0.97 2.33 -29.12
C MET A 462 0.85 3.64 -29.89
N ALA A 463 1.45 3.71 -31.07
CA ALA A 463 1.39 4.90 -31.90
C ALA A 463 -0.02 5.10 -32.48
N GLU A 464 -0.35 6.35 -32.71
CA GLU A 464 -1.43 6.73 -33.62
C GLU A 464 -0.91 6.66 -35.07
N GLU A 465 -1.77 6.32 -36.03
CA GLU A 465 -1.42 6.46 -37.46
C GLU A 465 -1.61 7.89 -37.94
#